data_AF-A0A1I6PS96-F1
#
_entry.id   AF-A0A1I6PS96-F1
#
_cell.length_a   1.000
_cell.length_b   1.000
_cell.length_c   1.000
_cell.angle_alpha   90.00
_cell.angle_beta   90.00
_cell.angle_gamma   90.00
#
_symmetry.space_group_name_H-M   'P 1'
#
loop_
_entity.id
_entity.type
_entity.pdbx_description
1 polymer ?
#
loop_
_entity_poly.entity_id
_entity_poly.type
_entity_poly.pdbx_seq_one_letter_code
_entity_poly.pdbx_strand_id
1 'polypeptide(L)'
;MKTFLNLIIVLFSLSTSCESQEVNQKIHINYKAQTRGFLYKISLNNNVLEIDNNGTLKSKILNSQQFSEIEKLVFNINFDEIKNNISIDDLAVDKAIEGVFEVKINSKTHLLNLNHNNLPVKIEELFSQLERYLE
;
A
#
# COMPACT_ATOMS: atom_id res chain seq x y z
N MET A 1 21.20 69.69 3.01
CA MET A 1 21.82 68.39 2.67
C MET A 1 20.74 67.45 2.18
N LYS A 2 20.92 66.95 0.94
CA LYS A 2 20.46 65.67 0.37
C LYS A 2 18.95 65.33 0.41
N THR A 3 18.33 65.53 -0.75
CA THR A 3 17.17 64.81 -1.31
C THR A 3 17.42 63.30 -1.45
N PHE A 4 16.38 62.47 -1.34
CA PHE A 4 16.10 61.19 -2.06
C PHE A 4 14.82 60.63 -1.39
N LEU A 5 13.60 60.77 -1.91
CA LEU A 5 12.98 60.22 -3.14
C LEU A 5 13.21 58.70 -3.35
N ASN A 6 12.05 58.01 -3.40
CA ASN A 6 11.73 56.67 -3.92
C ASN A 6 11.53 55.57 -2.87
N LEU A 7 10.31 55.05 -2.69
CA LEU A 7 9.49 54.18 -3.57
C LEU A 7 9.88 52.71 -3.36
N ILE A 8 8.89 51.87 -3.00
CA ILE A 8 8.71 50.43 -3.27
C ILE A 8 7.70 49.95 -2.19
N ILE A 9 6.39 49.99 -2.48
CA ILE A 9 5.62 48.87 -3.06
C ILE A 9 5.51 47.76 -1.99
N VAL A 10 4.41 47.71 -1.24
CA VAL A 10 3.25 46.88 -1.61
C VAL A 10 3.70 45.50 -2.08
N LEU A 11 4.19 44.68 -1.16
CA LEU A 11 4.23 43.23 -1.34
C LEU A 11 3.95 42.53 0.00
N PHE A 12 2.89 42.99 0.67
CA PHE A 12 2.17 42.21 1.68
C PHE A 12 1.13 41.28 1.03
N SER A 13 1.39 40.83 -0.21
CA SER A 13 0.90 39.52 -0.64
C SER A 13 1.80 38.48 0.03
N LEU A 14 1.67 38.37 1.37
CA LEU A 14 1.97 37.11 2.04
C LEU A 14 1.03 36.11 1.38
N SER A 15 1.60 35.44 0.38
CA SER A 15 1.11 34.20 -0.14
C SER A 15 0.60 33.40 1.04
N THR A 16 -0.71 33.21 1.12
CA THR A 16 -1.24 31.95 1.61
C THR A 16 -0.63 30.90 0.70
N SER A 17 0.60 30.48 1.00
CA SER A 17 1.07 29.16 0.64
C SER A 17 0.06 28.26 1.30
N CYS A 18 -0.94 27.86 0.52
CA CYS A 18 -1.52 26.56 0.66
C CYS A 18 -0.31 25.63 0.49
N GLU A 19 0.43 25.40 1.58
CA GLU A 19 1.09 24.15 1.75
C GLU A 19 -0.07 23.17 1.67
N SER A 20 -0.28 22.64 0.47
CA SER A 20 -0.69 21.25 0.33
C SER A 20 0.34 20.52 1.17
N GLN A 21 0.02 20.34 2.46
CA GLN A 21 0.62 19.33 3.27
C GLN A 21 0.24 18.06 2.53
N GLU A 22 1.11 17.65 1.60
CA GLU A 22 1.17 16.28 1.15
C GLU A 22 1.34 15.50 2.44
N VAL A 23 0.21 15.06 3.00
CA VAL A 23 0.22 13.96 3.93
C VAL A 23 0.67 12.81 3.05
N ASN A 24 1.99 12.68 2.94
CA ASN A 24 2.68 11.67 2.19
C ASN A 24 2.46 10.39 3.02
N GLN A 25 1.24 9.86 2.95
CA GLN A 25 0.85 8.66 3.65
C GLN A 25 1.59 7.54 2.96
N LYS A 26 2.70 7.14 3.56
CA LYS A 26 3.54 6.09 3.02
C LYS A 26 2.89 4.77 3.38
N ILE A 27 2.14 4.23 2.43
CA ILE A 27 1.70 2.84 2.48
C ILE A 27 2.75 1.99 1.78
N HIS A 28 3.22 0.97 2.48
CA HIS A 28 3.99 -0.11 1.90
C HIS A 28 3.26 -1.41 2.14
N ILE A 29 3.08 -2.21 1.09
CA ILE A 29 2.41 -3.52 1.17
C ILE A 29 3.41 -4.56 0.71
N ASN A 30 3.56 -5.62 1.50
CA ASN A 30 4.28 -6.81 1.10
C ASN A 30 3.42 -8.03 1.42
N TYR A 31 3.24 -8.90 0.44
CA TYR A 31 2.60 -10.18 0.62
C TYR A 31 3.45 -11.27 0.00
N LYS A 32 3.57 -12.40 0.69
CA LYS A 32 4.23 -13.58 0.15
C LYS A 32 3.53 -14.84 0.62
N ALA A 33 3.01 -15.62 -0.33
CA ALA A 33 2.55 -16.98 -0.16
C ALA A 33 3.43 -17.92 -0.99
N GLN A 34 3.97 -18.97 -0.37
CA GLN A 34 4.89 -19.88 -1.04
C GLN A 34 4.80 -21.31 -0.50
N THR A 35 4.77 -22.28 -1.42
CA THR A 35 5.02 -23.70 -1.14
C THR A 35 6.09 -24.24 -2.10
N ARG A 36 6.28 -25.57 -2.16
CA ARG A 36 7.22 -26.20 -3.09
C ARG A 36 6.86 -26.01 -4.57
N GLY A 37 5.58 -25.87 -4.89
CA GLY A 37 5.08 -25.76 -6.27
C GLY A 37 4.28 -24.49 -6.55
N PHE A 38 4.20 -23.58 -5.59
CA PHE A 38 3.41 -22.36 -5.68
C PHE A 38 4.19 -21.16 -5.16
N LEU A 39 4.12 -20.05 -5.87
CA LEU A 39 4.63 -18.76 -5.44
C LEU A 39 3.67 -17.65 -5.86
N TYR A 40 3.31 -16.81 -4.91
CA TYR A 40 2.61 -15.58 -5.18
C TYR A 40 3.11 -14.48 -4.27
N LYS A 41 3.54 -13.35 -4.85
CA LYS A 41 4.02 -12.18 -4.12
C LYS A 41 3.38 -10.92 -4.64
N ILE A 42 3.08 -10.00 -3.73
CA ILE A 42 2.69 -8.63 -4.02
C ILE A 42 3.67 -7.71 -3.29
N SER A 43 4.15 -6.67 -3.96
CA SER A 43 4.94 -5.60 -3.37
C SER A 43 4.40 -4.27 -3.87
N LEU A 44 4.00 -3.39 -2.95
CA LEU A 44 3.74 -1.99 -3.23
C LEU A 44 4.71 -1.17 -2.39
N ASN A 45 5.69 -0.55 -3.05
CA ASN A 45 6.66 0.30 -2.40
C ASN A 45 6.60 1.71 -3.00
N ASN A 46 6.15 2.68 -2.20
CA ASN A 46 5.67 3.96 -2.71
C ASN A 46 4.60 3.70 -3.79
N ASN A 47 4.74 4.27 -4.98
CA ASN A 47 3.80 4.06 -6.09
C ASN A 47 4.20 2.92 -7.05
N VAL A 48 5.22 2.13 -6.73
CA VAL A 48 5.66 1.01 -7.59
C VAL A 48 5.00 -0.27 -7.11
N LEU A 49 4.11 -0.82 -7.94
CA LEU A 49 3.42 -2.08 -7.71
C LEU A 49 4.09 -3.20 -8.52
N GLU A 50 4.40 -4.31 -7.85
CA GLU A 50 4.95 -5.53 -8.44
C GLU A 50 4.15 -6.75 -7.97
N ILE A 51 3.83 -7.65 -8.91
CA ILE A 51 3.22 -8.95 -8.62
C ILE A 51 4.03 -10.05 -9.32
N ASP A 52 4.47 -11.03 -8.55
CA ASP A 52 5.16 -12.23 -9.01
C ASP A 52 4.24 -13.43 -8.76
N ASN A 53 3.65 -13.95 -9.84
CA ASN A 53 2.82 -15.16 -9.80
C ASN A 53 3.56 -16.29 -10.51
N ASN A 54 4.10 -17.22 -9.72
CA ASN A 54 4.86 -18.38 -10.18
C ASN A 54 5.99 -18.03 -11.16
N GLY A 55 6.73 -16.94 -10.88
CA GLY A 55 7.84 -16.46 -11.72
C GLY A 55 7.41 -15.51 -12.84
N THR A 56 6.10 -15.33 -13.06
CA THR A 56 5.59 -14.30 -13.98
C THR A 56 5.53 -12.97 -13.25
N LEU A 57 6.58 -12.16 -13.44
CA LEU A 57 6.69 -10.83 -12.85
C LEU A 57 5.99 -9.76 -13.71
N LYS A 58 5.06 -9.03 -13.11
CA LYS A 58 4.46 -7.82 -13.66
C LYS A 58 4.76 -6.64 -12.74
N SER A 59 5.01 -5.47 -13.31
CA SER A 59 5.29 -4.23 -12.55
C SER A 59 4.67 -3.01 -13.23
N LYS A 60 4.24 -2.04 -12.43
CA LYS A 60 3.68 -0.77 -12.89
C LYS A 60 3.89 0.32 -11.86
N ILE A 61 4.14 1.54 -12.36
CA ILE A 61 4.09 2.75 -11.55
C ILE A 61 2.64 3.24 -11.54
N LEU A 62 2.01 3.26 -10.36
CA LEU A 62 0.67 3.76 -10.15
C LEU A 62 0.65 5.29 -10.26
N ASN A 63 -0.38 5.82 -10.91
CA ASN A 63 -0.65 7.26 -10.90
C ASN A 63 -1.31 7.67 -9.56
N SER A 64 -1.39 8.97 -9.30
CA SER A 64 -1.90 9.51 -8.03
C SER A 64 -3.34 9.06 -7.72
N GLN A 65 -4.20 8.92 -8.74
CA GLN A 65 -5.57 8.45 -8.52
C GLN A 65 -5.60 6.97 -8.12
N GLN A 66 -4.87 6.11 -8.84
CA GLN A 66 -4.76 4.68 -8.53
C GLN A 66 -4.16 4.46 -7.15
N PHE A 67 -3.11 5.21 -6.80
CA PHE A 67 -2.51 5.12 -5.48
C PHE A 67 -3.50 5.55 -4.39
N SER A 68 -4.22 6.66 -4.57
CA SER A 68 -5.23 7.12 -3.61
C SER A 68 -6.40 6.14 -3.44
N GLU A 69 -6.78 5.42 -4.49
CA GLU A 69 -7.79 4.35 -4.41
C GLU A 69 -7.29 3.19 -3.53
N ILE A 70 -6.02 2.77 -3.68
CA ILE A 70 -5.40 1.76 -2.81
C ILE A 70 -5.30 2.24 -1.38
N GLU A 71 -4.91 3.50 -1.16
CA GLU A 71 -4.84 4.08 0.19
C GLU A 71 -6.20 3.97 0.90
N LYS A 72 -7.28 4.38 0.24
CA LYS A 72 -8.63 4.27 0.80
C LYS A 72 -9.00 2.83 1.15
N LEU A 73 -8.68 1.87 0.29
CA LEU A 73 -8.93 0.46 0.57
C LEU A 73 -8.16 0.01 1.82
N VAL A 74 -6.87 0.30 1.91
CA VAL A 74 -6.03 -0.06 3.04
C VAL A 74 -6.52 0.58 4.35
N PHE A 75 -6.86 1.87 4.34
CA PHE A 75 -7.37 2.57 5.54
C PHE A 75 -8.75 2.08 6.00
N ASN A 76 -9.56 1.48 5.10
CA ASN A 76 -10.85 0.90 5.45
C ASN A 76 -10.74 -0.50 6.09
N ILE A 77 -9.54 -1.08 6.14
CA ILE A 77 -9.29 -2.38 6.77
C ILE A 77 -9.01 -2.18 8.25
N ASN A 78 -9.80 -2.84 9.10
CA ASN A 78 -9.49 -2.93 10.52
C ASN A 78 -8.56 -4.13 10.75
N PHE A 79 -7.24 -3.90 10.61
CA PHE A 79 -6.24 -4.97 10.73
C PHE A 79 -6.23 -5.62 12.11
N ASP A 80 -6.62 -4.91 13.16
CA ASP A 80 -6.63 -5.41 14.53
C ASP A 80 -7.80 -6.42 14.76
N GLU A 81 -8.81 -6.44 13.87
CA GLU A 81 -9.92 -7.41 13.88
C GLU A 81 -9.67 -8.65 13.01
N ILE A 82 -8.65 -8.61 12.13
CA ILE A 82 -8.34 -9.75 11.26
C ILE A 82 -7.64 -10.82 12.11
N LYS A 83 -8.35 -11.92 12.35
CA LYS A 83 -7.78 -13.09 12.99
C LYS A 83 -6.96 -13.88 11.98
N ASN A 84 -5.83 -14.41 12.46
CA ASN A 84 -5.12 -15.45 11.75
C ASN A 84 -6.09 -16.63 11.51
N ASN A 85 -6.20 -17.06 10.26
CA ASN A 85 -7.11 -18.12 9.82
C ASN A 85 -6.39 -19.36 9.30
N ILE A 86 -5.10 -19.50 9.63
CA ILE A 86 -4.30 -20.69 9.37
C ILE A 86 -4.39 -21.66 10.53
N SER A 87 -4.70 -22.92 10.22
CA SER A 87 -4.50 -24.05 11.13
C SER A 87 -3.17 -24.74 10.82
N ILE A 88 -2.42 -25.10 11.86
CA ILE A 88 -1.19 -25.91 11.72
C ILE A 88 -1.51 -27.27 11.09
N ASP A 89 -2.65 -27.85 11.45
CA ASP A 89 -3.09 -29.13 10.91
C ASP A 89 -3.32 -29.05 9.40
N ASP A 90 -3.87 -27.94 8.90
CA ASP A 90 -4.10 -27.73 7.47
C ASP A 90 -2.81 -27.49 6.69
N LEU A 91 -1.80 -26.85 7.32
CA LEU A 91 -0.47 -26.71 6.74
C LEU A 91 0.24 -28.07 6.62
N ALA A 92 0.11 -28.94 7.64
CA ALA A 92 0.80 -30.22 7.69
C ALA A 92 0.36 -31.21 6.60
N VAL A 93 -0.84 -31.03 6.05
CA VAL A 93 -1.39 -31.86 4.96
C VAL A 93 -1.54 -31.09 3.64
N ASP A 94 -0.82 -29.99 3.47
CA ASP A 94 -0.81 -29.15 2.26
C ASP A 94 -2.22 -28.64 1.84
N LYS A 95 -3.16 -28.50 2.80
CA LYS A 95 -4.51 -27.95 2.54
C LYS A 95 -4.55 -26.43 2.54
N ALA A 96 -3.62 -25.81 3.24
CA ALA A 96 -3.48 -24.36 3.32
C ALA A 96 -2.12 -23.92 2.78
N ILE A 97 -2.09 -22.72 2.20
CA ILE A 97 -0.85 -22.07 1.80
C ILE A 97 -0.70 -20.87 2.72
N GLU A 98 0.33 -20.90 3.58
CA GLU A 98 0.63 -19.75 4.44
C GLU A 98 1.10 -18.56 3.59
N GLY A 99 0.37 -17.46 3.74
CA GLY A 99 0.70 -16.16 3.22
C GLY A 99 1.04 -15.20 4.35
N VAL A 100 2.23 -14.60 4.30
CA VAL A 100 2.63 -13.54 5.22
C VAL A 100 2.29 -12.21 4.58
N PHE A 101 1.37 -11.47 5.19
CA PHE A 101 0.95 -10.14 4.78
C PHE A 101 1.50 -9.10 5.77
N GLU A 102 2.35 -8.21 5.26
CA GLU A 102 2.86 -7.04 5.97
C GLU A 102 2.33 -5.78 5.30
N VAL A 103 1.72 -4.90 6.09
CA VAL A 103 1.39 -3.55 5.63
C VAL A 103 1.92 -2.53 6.62
N LYS A 104 2.67 -1.56 6.09
CA LYS A 104 3.13 -0.40 6.83
C LYS A 104 2.29 0.79 6.42
N ILE A 105 1.62 1.39 7.40
CA ILE A 105 0.79 2.57 7.23
C ILE A 105 1.42 3.66 8.09
N ASN A 106 2.04 4.65 7.45
CA ASN A 106 2.85 5.66 8.13
C ASN A 106 3.97 5.00 8.96
N SER A 107 3.85 5.02 10.29
CA SER A 107 4.82 4.43 11.22
C SER A 107 4.34 3.13 11.87
N LYS A 108 3.09 2.70 11.63
CA LYS A 108 2.54 1.46 12.19
C LYS A 108 2.71 0.33 11.18
N THR A 109 3.28 -0.79 11.63
CA THR A 109 3.36 -2.02 10.85
C THR A 109 2.33 -3.02 11.38
N HIS A 110 1.57 -3.61 10.48
CA HIS A 110 0.69 -4.72 10.74
C HIS A 110 1.22 -5.96 10.03
N LEU A 111 1.31 -7.08 10.75
CA LEU A 111 1.77 -8.36 10.24
C LEU A 111 0.68 -9.40 10.49
N LEU A 112 0.25 -10.08 9.43
CA LEU A 112 -0.81 -11.08 9.46
C LEU A 112 -0.33 -12.34 8.73
N ASN A 113 -0.56 -13.49 9.35
CA ASN A 113 -0.43 -14.77 8.65
C ASN A 113 -1.84 -15.18 8.21
N LEU A 114 -2.00 -15.42 6.92
CA LEU A 114 -3.29 -15.63 6.25
C LEU A 114 -3.22 -16.87 5.39
N ASN A 115 -4.29 -17.67 5.38
CA ASN A 115 -4.42 -18.76 4.43
C ASN A 115 -4.70 -18.16 3.04
N HIS A 116 -3.76 -18.28 2.12
CA HIS A 116 -3.89 -17.74 0.77
C HIS A 116 -5.12 -18.28 0.04
N ASN A 117 -5.53 -19.51 0.32
CA ASN A 117 -6.70 -20.13 -0.30
C ASN A 117 -8.04 -19.64 0.28
N ASN A 118 -8.01 -18.88 1.38
CA ASN A 118 -9.18 -18.36 2.06
C ASN A 118 -8.85 -17.02 2.71
N LEU A 119 -8.64 -15.97 1.90
CA LEU A 119 -8.29 -14.66 2.42
C LEU A 119 -9.51 -13.99 3.10
N PRO A 120 -9.31 -13.14 4.12
CA PRO A 120 -10.37 -12.26 4.59
C PRO A 120 -10.86 -11.38 3.44
N VAL A 121 -12.19 -11.20 3.33
CA VAL A 121 -12.84 -10.50 2.21
C VAL A 121 -12.17 -9.17 1.85
N LYS A 122 -11.86 -8.33 2.85
CA LYS A 122 -11.22 -7.03 2.58
C LYS A 122 -9.79 -7.13 2.04
N ILE A 123 -9.05 -8.18 2.39
CA ILE A 123 -7.70 -8.44 1.86
C ILE A 123 -7.82 -8.96 0.43
N GLU A 124 -8.80 -9.82 0.15
CA GLU A 124 -9.10 -10.29 -1.20
C GLU A 124 -9.49 -9.14 -2.15
N GLU A 125 -10.35 -8.23 -1.68
CA GLU A 125 -10.73 -7.01 -2.41
C GLU A 125 -9.51 -6.14 -2.74
N LEU A 126 -8.61 -5.95 -1.75
CA LEU A 126 -7.37 -5.20 -1.95
C LEU A 126 -6.48 -5.88 -3.00
N PHE A 127 -6.30 -7.20 -2.95
CA PHE A 127 -5.44 -7.93 -3.87
C PHE A 127 -6.00 -7.88 -5.30
N SER A 128 -7.30 -8.10 -5.45
CA SER A 128 -7.99 -8.00 -6.74
C SER A 128 -7.84 -6.62 -7.38
N GLN A 129 -7.89 -5.55 -6.58
CA GLN A 129 -7.69 -4.20 -7.09
C GLN A 129 -6.25 -3.96 -7.55
N LEU A 130 -5.26 -4.46 -6.80
CA LEU A 130 -3.85 -4.37 -7.18
C LEU A 130 -3.58 -5.14 -8.49
N GLU A 131 -4.09 -6.37 -8.60
CA GLU A 131 -3.99 -7.18 -9.82
C GLU A 131 -4.58 -6.49 -11.04
N ARG A 132 -5.77 -5.88 -10.90
CA ARG A 132 -6.44 -5.16 -11.99
C ARG A 132 -5.60 -4.01 -12.54
N TYR A 133 -4.72 -3.39 -11.76
CA TYR A 133 -3.84 -2.36 -12.29
C TYR A 133 -2.70 -2.92 -13.16
N LEU A 134 -2.42 -4.22 -13.10
CA LEU A 134 -1.38 -4.93 -13.88
C LEU A 134 -1.95 -5.80 -15.02
N GLU A 135 -3.27 -5.83 -15.19
CA GLU A 135 -3.94 -6.34 -16.39
C GLU A 135 -3.85 -5.33 -17.54
#